data_AF-A0A927ZC70-F1
#
_entry.id   AF-A0A927ZC70-F1
#
_cell.length_a   1.000
_cell.length_b   1.000
_cell.length_c   1.000
_cell.angle_alpha   90.00
_cell.angle_beta   90.00
_cell.angle_gamma   90.00
#
_symmetry.space_group_name_H-M   'P 1'
#
loop_
_entity.id
_entity.type
_entity.pdbx_description
1 polymer ?
#
loop_
_entity_poly.entity_id
_entity_poly.type
_entity_poly.pdbx_seq_one_letter_code
_entity_poly.pdbx_strand_id
1 'polypeptide(L)'
;MEIHAYDESYLAEAQNILGHAVDFAVMTLGLSPNVFGDAFAVSNASKQFANGNPSYVAGINGCELARKVLSETNISFHDTEDIMYLDKSPEYWAGWSLAYYQWYSGRSFMEILTAVPLDAIIDLYNPYHEMDIRQFADLMDQKLKMAFPQTRLKKRREICGMSQSELANEAGVPLRQIQLFEQRQRDINKTAASTLFRMSKSLRCKMEDLLEY
;
A
#
# COMPACT_ATOMS: atom_id res chain seq x y z
N MET A 1 -0.63 -12.76 13.67
CA MET A 1 0.12 -13.21 12.49
C MET A 1 0.03 -12.07 11.53
N GLU A 2 1.08 -11.26 11.50
CA GLU A 2 1.23 -10.25 10.45
C GLU A 2 1.58 -11.01 9.18
N ILE A 3 0.76 -10.84 8.15
CA ILE A 3 1.02 -11.41 6.83
C ILE A 3 1.66 -10.29 6.04
N HIS A 4 2.98 -10.37 5.89
CA HIS A 4 3.72 -9.41 5.08
C HIS A 4 3.49 -9.66 3.59
N ALA A 5 3.70 -8.63 2.77
CA ALA A 5 3.44 -8.68 1.34
C ALA A 5 4.30 -9.72 0.60
N TYR A 6 5.54 -9.91 1.06
CA TYR A 6 6.52 -10.84 0.50
C TYR A 6 7.59 -11.20 1.55
N ASP A 7 8.52 -12.08 1.19
CA ASP A 7 9.57 -12.57 2.10
C ASP A 7 10.49 -11.44 2.59
N GLU A 8 10.81 -11.44 3.89
CA GLU A 8 11.63 -10.41 4.54
C GLU A 8 13.03 -10.29 3.92
N SER A 9 13.56 -11.35 3.32
CA SER A 9 14.87 -11.32 2.65
C SER A 9 14.96 -10.30 1.50
N TYR A 10 13.84 -9.89 0.90
CA TYR A 10 13.80 -8.85 -0.12
C TYR A 10 13.65 -7.43 0.44
N LEU A 11 13.29 -7.29 1.72
CA LEU A 11 12.88 -6.01 2.29
C LEU A 11 13.98 -4.94 2.17
N ALA A 12 15.20 -5.26 2.59
CA ALA A 12 16.30 -4.29 2.59
C ALA A 12 16.56 -3.73 1.17
N GLU A 13 16.53 -4.60 0.17
CA GLU A 13 16.74 -4.20 -1.23
C GLU A 13 15.53 -3.40 -1.76
N ALA A 14 14.32 -3.85 -1.47
CA ALA A 14 13.09 -3.15 -1.84
C ALA A 14 13.08 -1.71 -1.28
N GLN A 15 13.45 -1.54 -0.01
CA GLN A 15 13.51 -0.21 0.59
C GLN A 15 14.58 0.69 -0.06
N ASN A 16 15.75 0.13 -0.39
CA ASN A 16 16.79 0.89 -1.11
C ASN A 16 16.31 1.30 -2.51
N ILE A 17 15.69 0.38 -3.25
CA ILE A 17 15.19 0.65 -4.60
C ILE A 17 14.13 1.75 -4.57
N LEU A 18 13.11 1.65 -3.71
CA LEU A 18 12.06 2.66 -3.66
C LEU A 18 12.55 4.00 -3.10
N GLY A 19 13.47 3.97 -2.11
CA GLY A 19 14.15 5.17 -1.63
C GLY A 19 14.87 5.90 -2.75
N HIS A 20 15.72 5.19 -3.50
CA HIS A 20 16.43 5.78 -4.65
C HIS A 20 15.48 6.22 -5.76
N ALA A 21 14.37 5.53 -5.99
CA ALA A 21 13.38 5.94 -6.99
C ALA A 21 12.71 7.28 -6.64
N VAL A 22 12.32 7.47 -5.38
CA VAL A 22 11.70 8.72 -4.92
C VAL A 22 12.71 9.87 -4.94
N ASP A 23 13.92 9.64 -4.41
CA ASP A 23 15.01 10.62 -4.46
C ASP A 23 15.31 11.04 -5.91
N PHE A 24 15.51 10.08 -6.81
CA PHE A 24 15.80 10.37 -8.21
C PHE A 24 14.68 11.15 -8.89
N ALA A 25 13.43 10.74 -8.70
CA ALA A 25 12.27 11.40 -9.31
C ALA A 25 12.09 12.85 -8.84
N VAL A 26 12.27 13.11 -7.55
CA VAL A 26 12.04 14.44 -6.97
C VAL A 26 13.27 15.32 -7.12
N MET A 27 14.44 14.83 -6.72
CA MET A 27 15.66 15.63 -6.63
C MET A 27 16.40 15.76 -7.95
N THR A 28 16.46 14.67 -8.74
CA THR A 28 17.22 14.66 -10.00
C THR A 28 16.37 15.03 -11.21
N LEU A 29 15.13 14.51 -11.29
CA LEU A 29 14.20 14.85 -12.37
C LEU A 29 13.36 16.11 -12.10
N GLY A 30 13.35 16.62 -10.86
CA GLY A 30 12.65 17.85 -10.50
C GLY A 30 11.12 17.71 -10.48
N LEU A 31 10.59 16.50 -10.33
CA LEU A 31 9.14 16.28 -10.22
C LEU A 31 8.64 16.70 -8.84
N SER A 32 7.41 17.21 -8.77
CA SER A 32 6.78 17.37 -7.47
C SER A 32 6.53 15.98 -6.84
N PRO A 33 6.67 15.84 -5.51
CA PRO A 33 6.49 14.55 -4.84
C PRO A 33 5.16 13.87 -5.19
N ASN A 34 4.06 14.62 -5.17
CA ASN A 34 2.74 14.03 -5.46
C ASN A 34 2.55 13.67 -6.93
N VAL A 35 3.23 14.32 -7.88
CA VAL A 35 3.21 13.88 -9.29
C VAL A 35 3.84 12.49 -9.43
N PHE A 36 4.99 12.26 -8.78
CA PHE A 36 5.60 10.93 -8.78
C PHE A 36 4.80 9.92 -7.94
N GLY A 37 4.30 10.32 -6.77
CA GLY A 37 3.49 9.49 -5.88
C GLY A 37 2.21 8.99 -6.57
N ASP A 38 1.46 9.88 -7.22
CA ASP A 38 0.23 9.53 -7.94
C ASP A 38 0.53 8.60 -9.13
N ALA A 39 1.62 8.87 -9.86
CA ALA A 39 2.08 8.00 -10.94
C ALA A 39 2.45 6.61 -10.44
N PHE A 40 3.22 6.53 -9.35
CA PHE A 40 3.61 5.29 -8.73
C PHE A 40 2.38 4.51 -8.26
N ALA A 41 1.45 5.16 -7.56
CA ALA A 41 0.21 4.57 -7.04
C ALA A 41 -0.59 3.79 -8.09
N VAL A 42 -0.66 4.28 -9.33
CA VAL A 42 -1.47 3.66 -10.40
C VAL A 42 -0.68 2.76 -11.36
N SER A 43 0.66 2.85 -11.33
CA SER A 43 1.55 2.11 -12.22
C SER A 43 1.42 0.59 -12.13
N ASN A 44 1.82 -0.13 -13.17
CA ASN A 44 1.98 -1.56 -13.10
C ASN A 44 3.23 -1.91 -12.28
N ALA A 45 4.28 -1.09 -12.34
CA ALA A 45 5.48 -1.24 -11.54
C ALA A 45 5.19 -1.34 -10.04
N SER A 46 4.35 -0.47 -9.48
CA SER A 46 3.99 -0.52 -8.05
C SER A 46 3.21 -1.79 -7.69
N LYS A 47 2.38 -2.33 -8.59
CA LYS A 47 1.69 -3.61 -8.38
C LYS A 47 2.66 -4.78 -8.37
N GLN A 48 3.64 -4.79 -9.27
CA GLN A 48 4.67 -5.83 -9.30
C GLN A 48 5.55 -5.77 -8.06
N PHE A 49 5.93 -4.56 -7.64
CA PHE A 49 6.67 -4.31 -6.41
C PHE A 49 5.89 -4.79 -5.18
N ALA A 50 4.62 -4.39 -5.05
CA ALA A 50 3.78 -4.75 -3.91
C ALA A 50 3.52 -6.27 -3.78
N ASN A 51 3.58 -7.00 -4.89
CA ASN A 51 3.48 -8.47 -4.90
C ASN A 51 4.82 -9.19 -4.67
N GLY A 52 5.92 -8.45 -4.43
CA GLY A 52 7.24 -9.04 -4.20
C GLY A 52 7.88 -9.66 -5.44
N ASN A 53 7.55 -9.18 -6.65
CA ASN A 53 8.19 -9.69 -7.86
C ASN A 53 9.71 -9.39 -7.81
N PRO A 54 10.60 -10.42 -7.83
CA PRO A 54 12.05 -10.21 -7.69
C PRO A 54 12.64 -9.25 -8.72
N SER A 55 12.07 -9.16 -9.92
CA SER A 55 12.50 -8.19 -10.94
C SER A 55 12.27 -6.72 -10.54
N TYR A 56 11.47 -6.45 -9.49
CA TYR A 56 11.14 -5.10 -9.03
C TYR A 56 11.64 -4.82 -7.62
N VAL A 57 11.66 -5.84 -6.74
CA VAL A 57 12.11 -5.69 -5.35
C VAL A 57 13.60 -5.99 -5.15
N ALA A 58 14.30 -6.50 -6.18
CA ALA A 58 15.74 -6.76 -6.12
C ALA A 58 16.47 -6.69 -7.48
N GLY A 59 15.76 -6.79 -8.60
CA GLY A 59 16.35 -6.96 -9.92
C GLY A 59 16.55 -5.68 -10.74
N ILE A 60 16.18 -4.51 -10.20
CA ILE A 60 16.33 -3.20 -10.84
C ILE A 60 16.83 -2.18 -9.84
N ASN A 61 17.46 -1.12 -10.31
CA ASN A 61 17.82 0.01 -9.46
C ASN A 61 16.66 1.03 -9.33
N GLY A 62 16.82 2.01 -8.43
CA GLY A 62 15.78 3.02 -8.17
C GLY A 62 15.50 3.94 -9.37
N CYS A 63 16.52 4.31 -10.15
CA CYS A 63 16.35 5.16 -11.34
C CYS A 63 15.55 4.43 -12.42
N GLU A 64 15.85 3.14 -12.66
CA GLU A 64 15.11 2.27 -13.57
C GLU A 64 13.64 2.14 -13.14
N LEU A 65 13.38 1.93 -11.84
CA LEU A 65 12.02 1.89 -11.31
C LEU A 65 11.29 3.21 -11.58
N ALA A 66 11.89 4.35 -11.26
CA ALA A 66 11.29 5.66 -11.46
C ALA A 66 10.96 5.92 -12.94
N ARG A 67 11.91 5.70 -13.86
CA ARG A 67 11.67 5.87 -15.31
C ARG A 67 10.59 4.95 -15.84
N LYS A 68 10.54 3.72 -15.35
CA LYS A 68 9.51 2.76 -15.72
C LYS A 68 8.12 3.26 -15.31
N VAL A 69 7.98 3.75 -14.08
CA VAL A 69 6.74 4.35 -13.58
C VAL A 69 6.31 5.51 -14.46
N LEU A 70 7.22 6.45 -14.71
CA LEU A 70 6.93 7.65 -15.51
C LEU A 70 6.54 7.30 -16.96
N SER A 71 7.20 6.31 -17.54
CA SER A 71 6.89 5.79 -18.87
C SER A 71 5.53 5.10 -18.93
N GLU A 72 5.20 4.26 -17.93
CA GLU A 72 3.88 3.61 -17.81
C GLU A 72 2.74 4.61 -17.65
N THR A 73 3.00 5.78 -17.04
CA THR A 73 2.01 6.82 -16.79
C THR A 73 2.08 8.00 -17.77
N ASN A 74 2.89 7.91 -18.82
CA ASN A 74 3.09 8.96 -19.83
C ASN A 74 3.49 10.33 -19.25
N ILE A 75 4.29 10.34 -18.17
CA ILE A 75 4.88 11.57 -17.63
C ILE A 75 6.22 11.79 -18.33
N SER A 76 6.36 12.94 -18.98
CA SER A 76 7.61 13.33 -19.61
C SER A 76 8.69 13.61 -18.57
N PHE A 77 9.89 13.10 -18.81
CA PHE A 77 11.09 13.38 -18.01
C PHE A 77 12.29 13.59 -18.92
N HIS A 78 13.30 14.29 -18.41
CA HIS A 78 14.56 14.48 -19.13
C HIS A 78 15.42 13.23 -19.05
N ASP A 79 16.10 12.91 -20.15
CA ASP A 79 17.08 11.84 -20.20
C ASP A 79 18.38 12.29 -19.51
N THR A 80 18.37 12.22 -18.18
CA THR A 80 19.51 12.49 -17.29
C THR A 80 20.26 11.18 -17.04
N GLU A 81 21.53 11.21 -16.63
CA GLU A 81 22.22 10.00 -16.16
C GLU A 81 21.58 9.43 -14.88
N ASP A 82 21.71 8.11 -14.68
CA ASP A 82 21.26 7.46 -13.45
C ASP A 82 22.23 7.82 -12.30
N ILE A 83 21.77 8.69 -11.41
CA ILE A 83 22.54 9.16 -10.26
C ILE A 83 21.86 8.68 -8.98
N MET A 84 22.60 7.94 -8.17
CA MET A 84 22.17 7.48 -6.84
C MET A 84 23.15 8.03 -5.80
N TYR A 85 22.70 9.01 -5.02
CA TYR A 85 23.53 9.61 -3.98
C TYR A 85 23.69 8.68 -2.78
N LEU A 86 24.88 8.72 -2.18
CA LEU A 86 25.19 8.02 -0.91
C LEU A 86 24.44 8.67 0.26
N ASP A 87 24.32 9.99 0.24
CA ASP A 87 23.60 10.77 1.25
C ASP A 87 22.10 10.48 1.13
N LYS A 88 21.49 10.08 2.26
CA LYS A 88 20.08 9.69 2.30
C LYS A 88 19.22 10.93 2.57
N SER A 89 18.62 11.47 1.52
CA SER A 89 17.71 12.62 1.56
C SER A 89 16.38 12.31 2.27
N PRO A 90 15.59 13.33 2.64
CA PRO A 90 14.20 13.15 3.07
C PRO A 90 13.35 12.36 2.07
N GLU A 91 13.57 12.59 0.78
CA GLU A 91 12.92 11.90 -0.35
C GLU A 91 13.29 10.42 -0.37
N TYR A 92 14.58 10.11 -0.21
CA TYR A 92 15.05 8.74 -0.08
C TYR A 92 14.39 8.04 1.11
N TRP A 93 14.39 8.68 2.28
CA TRP A 93 13.80 8.12 3.47
C TRP A 93 12.28 7.89 3.30
N ALA A 94 11.58 8.80 2.64
CA ALA A 94 10.17 8.65 2.32
C ALA A 94 9.90 7.41 1.46
N GLY A 95 10.69 7.18 0.40
CA GLY A 95 10.58 5.96 -0.41
C GLY A 95 10.95 4.69 0.38
N TRP A 96 12.01 4.76 1.18
CA TRP A 96 12.50 3.66 2.00
C TRP A 96 11.49 3.22 3.09
N SER A 97 10.87 4.18 3.77
CA SER A 97 9.84 3.95 4.79
C SER A 97 8.51 3.51 4.16
N LEU A 98 8.14 4.08 3.00
CA LEU A 98 6.96 3.67 2.24
C LEU A 98 7.04 2.21 1.78
N ALA A 99 8.21 1.74 1.32
CA ALA A 99 8.43 0.35 0.97
C ALA A 99 8.24 -0.58 2.17
N TYR A 100 8.79 -0.21 3.33
CA TYR A 100 8.58 -0.96 4.56
C TYR A 100 7.12 -1.03 4.94
N TYR A 101 6.41 0.10 4.95
CA TYR A 101 5.01 0.10 5.37
C TYR A 101 4.13 -0.70 4.40
N GLN A 102 4.42 -0.66 3.10
CA GLN A 102 3.77 -1.52 2.12
C GLN A 102 4.02 -3.00 2.41
N TRP A 103 5.27 -3.39 2.65
CA TRP A 103 5.64 -4.76 3.00
C TRP A 103 4.99 -5.22 4.31
N TYR A 104 5.08 -4.40 5.34
CA TYR A 104 4.55 -4.64 6.69
C TYR A 104 3.04 -4.86 6.67
N SER A 105 2.31 -3.94 6.01
CA SER A 105 0.85 -3.93 6.01
C SER A 105 0.22 -4.77 4.89
N GLY A 106 0.95 -5.13 3.83
CA GLY A 106 0.37 -5.82 2.66
C GLY A 106 -0.60 -4.95 1.83
N ARG A 107 -0.78 -3.68 2.18
CA ARG A 107 -1.67 -2.75 1.47
C ARG A 107 -1.08 -2.38 0.13
N SER A 108 -1.93 -2.00 -0.83
CA SER A 108 -1.43 -1.49 -2.12
C SER A 108 -0.88 -0.07 -1.99
N PHE A 109 0.12 0.30 -2.79
CA PHE A 109 0.61 1.68 -2.84
C PHE A 109 -0.50 2.67 -3.21
N MET A 110 -1.46 2.26 -4.04
CA MET A 110 -2.65 3.05 -4.35
C MET A 110 -3.43 3.41 -3.09
N GLU A 111 -3.71 2.45 -2.21
CA GLU A 111 -4.42 2.71 -0.96
C GLU A 111 -3.61 3.58 0.00
N ILE A 112 -2.31 3.32 0.11
CA ILE A 112 -1.41 4.05 1.01
C ILE A 112 -1.33 5.52 0.57
N LEU A 113 -1.00 5.78 -0.69
CA LEU A 113 -0.79 7.13 -1.23
C LEU A 113 -2.09 7.91 -1.42
N THR A 114 -3.24 7.24 -1.56
CA THR A 114 -4.55 7.91 -1.49
C THR A 114 -4.83 8.47 -0.09
N ALA A 115 -4.37 7.80 0.96
CA ALA A 115 -4.60 8.21 2.34
C ALA A 115 -3.51 9.14 2.88
N VAL A 116 -2.26 8.96 2.45
CA VAL A 116 -1.11 9.77 2.85
C VAL A 116 -0.27 10.06 1.59
N PRO A 117 -0.45 11.24 0.96
CA PRO A 117 0.30 11.62 -0.23
C PRO A 117 1.81 11.67 0.03
N LEU A 118 2.62 11.59 -1.03
CA LEU A 118 4.06 11.40 -0.91
C LEU A 118 4.76 12.59 -0.23
N ASP A 119 4.31 13.83 -0.49
CA ASP A 119 4.83 15.01 0.22
C ASP A 119 4.60 14.93 1.74
N ALA A 120 3.42 14.49 2.15
CA ALA A 120 3.09 14.29 3.56
C ALA A 120 3.91 13.16 4.19
N ILE A 121 4.38 12.17 3.42
CA ILE A 121 5.34 11.18 3.90
C ILE A 121 6.73 11.83 4.06
N ILE A 122 7.19 12.63 3.10
CA ILE A 122 8.48 13.35 3.19
C ILE A 122 8.52 14.27 4.42
N ASP A 123 7.42 14.97 4.72
CA ASP A 123 7.30 15.84 5.89
C ASP A 123 7.46 15.10 7.24
N LEU A 124 7.31 13.77 7.24
CA LEU A 124 7.54 12.95 8.44
C LEU A 124 9.02 12.66 8.70
N TYR A 125 9.94 13.08 7.81
CA TYR A 125 11.37 12.81 7.94
C TYR A 125 11.91 13.27 9.29
N ASN A 126 11.89 14.57 9.58
CA ASN A 126 12.47 15.12 10.81
C ASN A 126 11.95 14.43 12.09
N PRO A 127 10.63 14.23 12.28
CA PRO A 127 10.16 13.55 13.47
C PRO A 127 10.50 12.06 13.54
N TYR A 128 10.54 11.32 12.42
CA TYR A 128 10.58 9.85 12.44
C TYR A 128 11.88 9.19 11.96
N HIS A 129 12.77 9.90 11.25
CA HIS A 129 13.91 9.25 10.60
C HIS A 129 14.95 8.67 11.57
N GLU A 130 15.00 9.17 12.81
CA GLU A 130 15.84 8.62 13.89
C GLU A 130 15.08 7.62 14.80
N MET A 131 13.77 7.45 14.59
CA MET A 131 12.92 6.58 15.39
C MET A 131 12.92 5.14 14.85
N ASP A 132 12.50 4.19 15.69
CA ASP A 132 12.15 2.85 15.22
C ASP A 132 11.05 2.95 14.13
N ILE A 133 11.31 2.35 12.97
CA ILE A 133 10.44 2.34 11.80
C ILE A 133 9.02 1.79 12.11
N ARG A 134 8.85 1.00 13.16
CA ARG A 134 7.53 0.55 13.63
C ARG A 134 6.65 1.71 14.08
N GLN A 135 7.24 2.78 14.62
CA GLN A 135 6.48 3.98 15.00
C GLN A 135 5.96 4.73 13.77
N PHE A 136 6.70 4.70 12.66
CA PHE A 136 6.19 5.17 11.37
C PHE A 136 5.02 4.30 10.90
N ALA A 137 5.12 2.97 10.99
CA ALA A 137 4.01 2.08 10.62
C ALA A 137 2.75 2.29 11.49
N ASP A 138 2.90 2.45 12.80
CA ASP A 138 1.79 2.74 13.71
C ASP A 138 1.07 4.05 13.34
N LEU A 139 1.83 5.10 12.98
CA LEU A 139 1.26 6.36 12.49
C LEU A 139 0.50 6.14 11.17
N MET A 140 1.08 5.40 10.24
CA MET A 140 0.47 5.14 8.94
C MET A 140 -0.84 4.35 9.09
N ASP A 141 -0.89 3.34 9.98
CA ASP A 141 -2.13 2.62 10.30
C ASP A 141 -3.21 3.55 10.86
N GLN A 142 -2.85 4.49 11.74
CA GLN A 142 -3.79 5.50 12.25
C GLN A 142 -4.33 6.39 11.12
N LYS A 143 -3.45 6.92 10.26
CA LYS A 143 -3.83 7.77 9.12
C LYS A 143 -4.75 7.03 8.15
N LEU A 144 -4.44 5.77 7.83
CA LEU A 144 -5.25 4.96 6.91
C LEU A 144 -6.60 4.58 7.51
N LYS A 145 -6.66 4.31 8.82
CA LYS A 145 -7.93 4.07 9.51
C LYS A 145 -8.83 5.31 9.52
N MET A 146 -8.25 6.51 9.60
CA MET A 146 -8.99 7.78 9.50
C MET A 146 -9.45 8.04 8.06
N ALA A 147 -8.61 7.78 7.06
CA ALA A 147 -8.95 7.94 5.65
C ALA A 147 -10.04 6.94 5.19
N PHE A 148 -10.01 5.72 5.73
CA PHE A 148 -10.96 4.64 5.42
C PHE A 148 -11.72 4.20 6.67
N PRO A 149 -12.74 4.97 7.11
CA PRO A 149 -13.47 4.68 8.35
C PRO A 149 -14.31 3.40 8.25
N GLN A 150 -14.86 3.12 7.07
CA GLN A 150 -15.62 1.90 6.81
C GLN A 150 -14.69 0.68 6.68
N THR A 151 -15.17 -0.48 7.12
CA THR A 151 -14.52 -1.77 6.81
C THR A 151 -14.67 -2.09 5.33
N ARG A 152 -13.74 -2.86 4.77
CA ARG A 152 -13.80 -3.37 3.40
C ARG A 152 -15.06 -4.18 3.16
N LEU A 153 -15.46 -5.00 4.15
CA LEU A 153 -16.73 -5.75 4.10
C LEU A 153 -17.93 -4.82 3.90
N LYS A 154 -18.04 -3.78 4.74
CA LYS A 154 -19.14 -2.80 4.65
C LYS A 154 -19.13 -2.07 3.32
N LYS A 155 -17.96 -1.56 2.92
CA LYS A 155 -17.77 -0.84 1.65
C LYS A 155 -18.17 -1.71 0.46
N ARG A 156 -17.71 -2.96 0.42
CA ARG A 156 -18.04 -3.88 -0.67
C ARG A 156 -19.51 -4.25 -0.71
N ARG A 157 -20.11 -4.51 0.45
CA ARG A 157 -21.55 -4.76 0.58
C ARG A 157 -22.39 -3.61 0.04
N GLU A 158 -22.05 -2.38 0.40
CA GLU A 158 -22.74 -1.17 -0.07
C GLU A 158 -22.58 -0.97 -1.59
N ILE A 159 -21.40 -1.24 -2.16
CA ILE A 159 -21.17 -1.22 -3.61
C ILE A 159 -22.04 -2.26 -4.34
N CYS A 160 -22.26 -3.43 -3.73
CA CYS A 160 -23.16 -4.46 -4.26
C CYS A 160 -24.64 -4.13 -4.06
N GLY A 161 -24.99 -3.03 -3.38
CA GLY A 161 -26.37 -2.63 -3.13
C GLY A 161 -27.10 -3.50 -2.11
N MET A 162 -26.39 -4.25 -1.27
CA MET A 162 -26.98 -5.19 -0.32
C MET A 162 -27.11 -4.57 1.08
N SER A 163 -28.19 -4.88 1.78
CA SER A 163 -28.33 -4.72 3.23
C SER A 163 -27.53 -5.79 3.98
N GLN A 164 -27.30 -5.58 5.29
CA GLN A 164 -26.64 -6.58 6.13
C GLN A 164 -27.43 -7.91 6.18
N SER A 165 -28.76 -7.83 6.17
CA SER A 165 -29.65 -8.99 6.18
C SER A 165 -29.60 -9.77 4.87
N GLU A 166 -29.56 -9.08 3.73
CA GLU A 166 -29.42 -9.73 2.42
C GLU A 166 -28.08 -10.46 2.29
N LEU A 167 -26.97 -9.81 2.68
CA LEU A 167 -25.66 -10.48 2.68
C LEU A 167 -25.64 -11.69 3.61
N ALA A 168 -26.22 -11.56 4.81
CA ALA A 168 -26.32 -12.66 5.77
C ALA A 168 -27.07 -13.86 5.19
N ASN A 169 -28.20 -13.62 4.54
CA ASN A 169 -29.02 -14.65 3.91
C ASN A 169 -28.31 -15.30 2.72
N GLU A 170 -27.73 -14.51 1.81
CA GLU A 170 -27.04 -15.03 0.62
C GLU A 170 -25.76 -15.81 0.95
N ALA A 171 -24.98 -15.34 1.92
CA ALA A 171 -23.74 -16.00 2.33
C ALA A 171 -23.99 -17.19 3.29
N GLY A 172 -25.20 -17.33 3.82
CA GLY A 172 -25.52 -18.27 4.89
C GLY A 172 -24.71 -18.01 6.16
N VAL A 173 -24.51 -16.73 6.49
CA VAL A 173 -23.74 -16.25 7.65
C VAL A 173 -24.69 -15.51 8.60
N PRO A 174 -24.66 -15.76 9.92
CA PRO A 174 -25.55 -15.05 10.85
C PRO A 174 -25.44 -13.52 10.72
N LEU A 175 -26.58 -12.83 10.68
CA LEU A 175 -26.63 -11.36 10.60
C LEU A 175 -25.75 -10.68 11.67
N ARG A 176 -25.80 -11.21 12.90
CA ARG A 176 -24.96 -10.70 14.01
C ARG A 176 -23.48 -10.78 13.68
N GLN A 177 -23.03 -11.81 12.95
CA GLN A 177 -21.64 -11.96 12.57
C GLN A 177 -21.21 -10.90 11.54
N ILE A 178 -22.07 -10.60 10.54
CA ILE A 178 -21.84 -9.49 9.60
C ILE A 178 -21.72 -8.16 10.34
N GLN A 179 -22.65 -7.88 11.26
CA GLN A 179 -22.62 -6.66 12.08
C GLN A 179 -21.35 -6.52 12.90
N LEU A 180 -20.91 -7.61 13.56
CA LEU A 180 -19.69 -7.61 14.37
C LEU A 180 -18.43 -7.34 13.54
N PHE A 181 -18.35 -7.89 12.32
CA PHE A 181 -17.27 -7.59 11.39
C PHE A 181 -17.31 -6.11 10.96
N GLU A 182 -18.46 -5.60 10.55
CA GLU A 182 -18.58 -4.21 10.07
C GLU A 182 -18.31 -3.17 11.16
N GLN A 183 -18.59 -3.51 12.41
CA GLN A 183 -18.33 -2.66 13.59
C GLN A 183 -16.92 -2.82 14.16
N ARG A 184 -16.05 -3.64 13.52
CA ARG A 184 -14.71 -4.00 14.00
C ARG A 184 -14.69 -4.61 15.42
N GLN A 185 -15.82 -5.18 15.87
CA GLN A 185 -15.93 -5.90 17.14
C GLN A 185 -15.44 -7.35 17.02
N ARG A 186 -15.38 -7.87 15.79
CA ARG A 186 -14.78 -9.16 15.48
C ARG A 186 -13.83 -9.00 14.31
N ASP A 187 -12.66 -9.60 14.44
CA ASP A 187 -11.64 -9.64 13.40
C ASP A 187 -12.06 -10.58 12.27
N ILE A 188 -12.27 -10.02 11.08
CA ILE A 188 -12.65 -10.79 9.88
C ILE A 188 -11.50 -11.67 9.39
N ASN A 189 -10.24 -11.29 9.62
CA ASN A 189 -9.06 -12.04 9.19
C ASN A 189 -8.92 -13.37 9.95
N LYS A 190 -9.54 -13.45 11.14
CA LYS A 190 -9.57 -14.65 11.99
C LYS A 190 -10.84 -15.48 11.82
N THR A 191 -11.70 -15.13 10.87
CA THR A 191 -12.88 -15.95 10.57
C THR A 191 -12.48 -17.23 9.82
N ALA A 192 -13.33 -18.25 9.85
CA ALA A 192 -13.11 -19.45 9.07
C ALA A 192 -13.05 -19.09 7.57
N ALA A 193 -12.05 -19.61 6.85
CA ALA A 193 -11.87 -19.34 5.41
C ALA A 193 -13.15 -19.65 4.60
N SER A 194 -13.90 -20.69 4.97
CA SER A 194 -15.19 -21.03 4.35
C SER A 194 -16.27 -19.96 4.54
N THR A 195 -16.24 -19.21 5.65
CA THR A 195 -17.15 -18.08 5.89
C THR A 195 -16.73 -16.87 5.05
N LEU A 196 -15.43 -16.57 4.99
CA LEU A 196 -14.90 -15.49 4.16
C LEU A 196 -15.18 -15.75 2.68
N PHE A 197 -14.97 -16.98 2.21
CA PHE A 197 -15.25 -17.40 0.85
C PHE A 197 -16.73 -17.26 0.46
N ARG A 198 -17.66 -17.65 1.34
CA ARG A 198 -19.10 -17.48 1.08
C ARG A 198 -19.49 -16.00 0.96
N MET A 199 -19.00 -15.16 1.86
CA MET A 199 -19.22 -13.71 1.76
C MET A 199 -18.62 -13.14 0.48
N SER A 200 -17.40 -13.54 0.10
CA SER A 200 -16.75 -13.04 -1.10
C SER A 200 -17.48 -13.46 -2.37
N LYS A 201 -18.07 -14.67 -2.40
CA LYS A 201 -18.94 -15.14 -3.50
C LYS A 201 -20.21 -14.31 -3.62
N SER A 202 -20.93 -14.06 -2.52
CA SER A 202 -22.11 -13.18 -2.54
C SER A 202 -21.77 -11.76 -3.00
N LEU A 203 -20.63 -11.24 -2.53
CA LEU A 203 -20.14 -9.90 -2.85
C LEU A 203 -19.36 -9.79 -4.18
N ARG A 204 -19.30 -10.88 -4.95
CA ARG A 204 -18.63 -10.96 -6.25
C ARG A 204 -17.22 -10.37 -6.21
N CYS A 205 -16.45 -10.76 -5.20
CA CYS A 205 -15.07 -10.30 -4.97
C CYS A 205 -14.18 -11.47 -4.56
N LYS A 206 -12.87 -11.23 -4.55
CA LYS A 206 -11.92 -12.19 -3.99
C LYS A 206 -11.95 -12.11 -2.46
N MET A 207 -11.39 -13.11 -1.78
CA MET A 207 -11.39 -13.11 -0.31
C MET A 207 -10.49 -12.00 0.26
N GLU A 208 -9.39 -11.73 -0.44
CA GLU A 208 -8.39 -10.71 -0.15
C GLU A 208 -8.99 -9.30 -0.16
N ASP A 209 -10.05 -9.09 -0.96
CA ASP A 209 -10.78 -7.82 -1.03
C ASP A 209 -11.55 -7.52 0.27
N LEU A 210 -11.78 -8.54 1.11
CA LEU A 210 -12.52 -8.43 2.37
C LEU A 210 -11.63 -8.43 3.61
N LEU A 211 -10.33 -8.72 3.47
CA LEU A 211 -9.38 -8.70 4.60
C LEU A 211 -9.13 -7.27 5.07
N GLU A 212 -9.00 -7.09 6.38
CA GLU A 212 -8.60 -5.83 7.00
C GLU A 212 -7.09 -5.84 7.27
N TYR A 213 -6.50 -4.66 7.40
CA TYR A 213 -5.08 -4.50 7.77
C TYR A 213 -4.97 -3.50 8.91
#